data_AF-A0A1G6YTJ2-F1
#
_entry.id   AF-A0A1G6YTJ2-F1
#
_cell.length_a   1.000
_cell.length_b   1.000
_cell.length_c   1.000
_cell.angle_alpha   90.00
_cell.angle_beta   90.00
_cell.angle_gamma   90.00
#
_symmetry.space_group_name_H-M   'P 1'
#
loop_
_entity.id
_entity.type
_entity.pdbx_description
1 polymer ?
#
loop_
_entity_poly.entity_id
_entity_poly.type
_entity_poly.pdbx_seq_one_letter_code
_entity_poly.pdbx_strand_id
1 'polypeptide(L)'
;MMQSPQPHIVLRTTVILEKETRGGQGNHQILLERLSDLANDSLPALFNDSFSAVIPDNEIWRMDRLTLEVDINDLSELEETIKLRLPGLIKAAVRKTSSKSENTKLRLPAETLGNTDLILHYLKTGTLSWNSPHTTSIMDVHEAFDKSLVANPTFVRQLQHLFLSNEKALERFLLYFETPQQWQLYEAIRKTIPEKKGADYPDGLQRYGKMQKRSPATVKDYWRQLLKSVSHKEISGMPDNPEAFDIGEKSEEREEGQSETKDRAIYLNHAGLIFLHPFIARFLESLELVREKAILRPDKAACVLHSLVTGTPPESEWQLVLSKVLLGLSMDTPLKLEPVSKNQLESGTEMIQAAIGHWSALGNVSIKGFRESFLQRPGRLTPIKEGWLLELEKAPYDMLMGQLPWQMSYIQLPWMKTCIRMNI
;
A
#
# COMPACT_ATOMS: atom_id res chain seq x y z
N MET A 1 13.75 -26.56 -2.52
CA MET A 1 12.49 -26.85 -3.22
C MET A 1 11.78 -25.53 -3.43
N MET A 2 11.75 -25.04 -4.68
CA MET A 2 11.03 -23.82 -5.04
C MET A 2 9.53 -24.12 -4.91
N GLN A 3 8.84 -23.46 -3.98
CA GLN A 3 7.38 -23.40 -4.03
C GLN A 3 7.02 -22.60 -5.27
N SER A 4 6.34 -23.24 -6.23
CA SER A 4 5.72 -22.53 -7.34
C SER A 4 4.81 -21.44 -6.77
N PRO A 5 4.84 -20.20 -7.32
CA PRO A 5 3.95 -19.14 -6.85
C PRO A 5 2.51 -19.63 -6.96
N GLN A 6 1.74 -19.56 -5.86
CA GLN A 6 0.31 -19.81 -5.95
C GLN A 6 -0.29 -18.72 -6.87
N PRO A 7 -0.95 -19.09 -7.98
CA PRO A 7 -1.43 -18.13 -8.96
C PRO A 7 -2.58 -17.26 -8.44
N HIS A 8 -3.23 -17.68 -7.33
CA HIS A 8 -4.39 -17.00 -6.75
C HIS A 8 -4.15 -16.70 -5.27
N ILE A 9 -4.24 -15.43 -4.89
CA ILE A 9 -4.12 -14.98 -3.48
C ILE A 9 -5.52 -14.65 -2.96
N VAL A 10 -6.06 -15.52 -2.10
CA VAL A 10 -7.28 -15.24 -1.34
C VAL A 10 -6.88 -14.70 0.02
N LEU A 11 -6.98 -13.37 0.19
CA LEU A 11 -6.56 -12.71 1.45
C LEU A 11 -7.37 -13.19 2.65
N ARG A 12 -8.66 -13.46 2.44
CA ARG A 12 -9.55 -13.96 3.49
C ARG A 12 -10.78 -14.65 2.93
N THR A 13 -11.11 -15.78 3.53
CA THR A 13 -12.37 -16.49 3.34
C THR A 13 -13.21 -16.32 4.60
N THR A 14 -14.44 -15.81 4.46
CA THR A 14 -15.40 -15.78 5.57
C THR A 14 -16.57 -16.67 5.20
N VAL A 15 -16.82 -17.70 6.02
CA VAL A 15 -17.99 -18.57 5.87
C VAL A 15 -19.06 -18.05 6.82
N ILE A 16 -20.20 -17.64 6.26
CA ILE A 16 -21.36 -17.18 7.02
C ILE A 16 -22.43 -18.27 6.90
N LEU A 17 -22.96 -18.72 8.04
CA LEU A 17 -24.07 -19.65 8.09
C LEU A 17 -25.34 -18.88 8.39
N GLU A 18 -26.24 -18.85 7.42
CA GLU A 18 -27.59 -18.34 7.61
C GLU A 18 -28.53 -19.53 7.73
N LYS A 19 -28.97 -19.81 8.96
CA LYS A 19 -29.90 -20.91 9.23
C LYS A 19 -31.34 -20.40 9.17
N GLU A 20 -32.05 -20.72 8.10
CA GLU A 20 -33.50 -20.70 8.12
C GLU A 20 -34.02 -22.03 8.69
N THR A 21 -34.14 -22.20 10.02
CA THR A 21 -35.07 -23.24 10.55
C THR A 21 -35.34 -23.15 12.05
N ARG A 22 -36.64 -23.30 12.38
CA ARG A 22 -37.13 -23.81 13.67
C ARG A 22 -36.68 -25.26 13.85
N GLY A 23 -35.68 -25.53 14.68
CA GLY A 23 -35.37 -26.90 15.10
C GLY A 23 -33.94 -27.13 15.61
N GLY A 24 -33.84 -27.64 16.85
CA GLY A 24 -32.71 -28.38 17.43
C GLY A 24 -31.48 -27.58 17.84
N GLN A 25 -31.29 -27.37 19.15
CA GLN A 25 -30.10 -26.75 19.77
C GLN A 25 -28.85 -27.68 19.83
N GLY A 26 -28.85 -28.86 19.20
CA GLY A 26 -27.88 -29.92 19.51
C GLY A 26 -26.53 -29.95 18.78
N ASN A 27 -26.41 -29.43 17.55
CA ASN A 27 -25.27 -29.80 16.67
C ASN A 27 -24.40 -28.63 16.17
N HIS A 28 -24.42 -27.46 16.83
CA HIS A 28 -23.65 -26.29 16.36
C HIS A 28 -22.12 -26.50 16.43
N GLN A 29 -21.62 -27.15 17.48
CA GLN A 29 -20.18 -27.38 17.65
C GLN A 29 -19.59 -28.25 16.53
N ILE A 30 -20.26 -29.35 16.22
CA ILE A 30 -19.85 -30.33 15.18
C ILE A 30 -19.92 -29.70 13.78
N LEU A 31 -20.92 -28.84 13.53
CA LEU A 31 -21.01 -28.08 12.28
C LEU A 31 -19.87 -27.07 12.12
N LEU A 32 -19.52 -26.35 13.18
CA LEU A 32 -18.40 -25.40 13.14
C LEU A 32 -17.07 -26.10 12.89
N GLU A 33 -16.85 -27.26 13.49
CA GLU A 33 -15.65 -28.08 13.28
C GLU A 33 -15.56 -28.56 11.82
N ARG A 34 -16.63 -29.16 11.28
CA ARG A 34 -16.68 -29.60 9.86
C ARG A 34 -16.47 -28.45 8.87
N LEU A 35 -16.99 -27.26 9.17
CA LEU A 35 -16.80 -26.08 8.32
C LEU A 35 -15.38 -25.51 8.42
N SER A 36 -14.77 -25.57 9.61
CA SER A 36 -13.37 -25.18 9.81
C SER A 36 -12.44 -26.09 9.02
N ASP A 37 -12.65 -27.40 9.09
CA ASP A 37 -11.87 -28.39 8.34
C ASP A 37 -12.05 -28.19 6.83
N LEU A 38 -13.29 -27.98 6.38
CA LEU A 38 -13.59 -27.70 4.99
C LEU A 38 -12.93 -26.39 4.52
N ALA A 39 -12.91 -25.35 5.36
CA ALA A 39 -12.28 -24.06 5.04
C ALA A 39 -10.75 -24.13 4.97
N ASN A 40 -10.12 -24.97 5.79
CA ASN A 40 -8.66 -25.10 5.83
C ASN A 40 -8.13 -26.09 4.79
N ASP A 41 -8.83 -27.20 4.56
CA ASP A 41 -8.29 -28.32 3.78
C ASP A 41 -8.84 -28.39 2.34
N SER A 42 -10.15 -28.14 2.17
CA SER A 42 -10.84 -28.39 0.89
C SER A 42 -11.10 -27.13 0.07
N LEU A 43 -11.53 -26.03 0.72
CA LEU A 43 -11.85 -24.79 0.02
C LEU A 43 -10.65 -24.17 -0.72
N PRO A 44 -9.42 -24.13 -0.17
CA PRO A 44 -8.30 -23.50 -0.87
C PRO A 44 -7.98 -24.19 -2.20
N ALA A 45 -7.99 -25.53 -2.23
CA ALA A 45 -7.80 -26.31 -3.45
C ALA A 45 -8.93 -26.07 -4.46
N LEU A 46 -10.20 -26.12 -4.00
CA LEU A 46 -11.35 -25.86 -4.86
C LEU A 46 -11.34 -24.45 -5.46
N PHE A 47 -10.96 -23.44 -4.69
CA PHE A 47 -10.81 -22.07 -5.17
C PHE A 47 -9.69 -21.99 -6.20
N ASN A 48 -8.50 -22.52 -5.90
CA ASN A 48 -7.37 -22.49 -6.81
C ASN A 48 -7.69 -23.14 -8.17
N ASP A 49 -8.32 -24.31 -8.15
CA ASP A 49 -8.69 -25.04 -9.37
C ASP A 49 -9.80 -24.32 -10.16
N SER A 50 -10.79 -23.78 -9.44
CA SER A 50 -11.91 -23.06 -10.05
C SER A 50 -11.47 -21.73 -10.67
N PHE A 51 -10.54 -21.01 -10.03
CA PHE A 51 -10.00 -19.77 -10.55
C PHE A 51 -9.07 -20.00 -11.74
N SER A 52 -8.17 -20.98 -11.65
CA SER A 52 -7.27 -21.35 -12.77
C SER A 52 -8.03 -21.80 -14.02
N ALA A 53 -9.24 -22.35 -13.85
CA ALA A 53 -10.09 -22.75 -14.97
C ALA A 53 -10.81 -21.58 -15.68
N VAL A 54 -10.80 -20.37 -15.11
CA VAL A 54 -11.58 -19.23 -15.62
C VAL A 54 -10.72 -17.99 -15.89
N ILE A 55 -9.70 -17.77 -15.06
CA ILE A 55 -8.79 -16.64 -15.16
C ILE A 55 -7.64 -17.05 -16.07
N PRO A 56 -7.42 -16.36 -17.21
CA PRO A 56 -6.27 -16.61 -18.07
C PRO A 56 -4.94 -16.40 -17.33
N ASP A 57 -3.92 -17.21 -17.63
CA ASP A 57 -2.59 -17.11 -17.00
C ASP A 57 -1.91 -15.75 -17.24
N ASN A 58 -2.36 -15.02 -18.26
CA ASN A 58 -1.88 -13.69 -18.62
C ASN A 58 -2.80 -12.57 -18.10
N GLU A 59 -3.64 -12.80 -17.10
CA GLU A 59 -4.48 -11.75 -16.49
C GLU A 59 -4.51 -11.86 -14.96
N ILE A 60 -4.47 -10.71 -14.27
CA ILE A 60 -4.70 -10.57 -12.84
C ILE A 60 -6.10 -9.98 -12.64
N TRP A 61 -6.96 -10.74 -11.96
CA TRP A 61 -8.32 -10.33 -11.63
C TRP A 61 -8.39 -10.03 -10.14
N ARG A 62 -8.51 -8.74 -9.77
CA ARG A 62 -8.68 -8.32 -8.38
C ARG A 62 -10.16 -8.11 -8.09
N MET A 63 -10.71 -8.87 -7.14
CA MET A 63 -12.10 -8.76 -6.71
C MET A 63 -12.14 -8.28 -5.26
N ASP A 64 -12.75 -7.12 -5.00
CA ASP A 64 -12.85 -6.58 -3.64
C ASP A 64 -13.67 -7.50 -2.71
N ARG A 65 -14.68 -8.17 -3.27
CA ARG A 65 -15.54 -9.11 -2.57
C ARG A 65 -16.17 -10.09 -3.55
N LEU A 66 -16.08 -11.38 -3.25
CA LEU A 66 -16.84 -12.43 -3.92
C LEU A 66 -17.79 -13.07 -2.89
N THR A 67 -19.09 -12.98 -3.13
CA THR A 67 -20.12 -13.62 -2.29
C THR A 67 -20.75 -14.76 -3.07
N LEU A 68 -20.73 -15.94 -2.46
CA LEU A 68 -21.25 -17.18 -3.03
C LEU A 68 -22.25 -17.75 -2.04
N GLU A 69 -23.44 -18.06 -2.53
CA GLU A 69 -24.52 -18.65 -1.75
C GLU A 69 -24.69 -20.10 -2.16
N VAL A 70 -24.70 -21.00 -1.18
CA VAL A 70 -24.86 -22.45 -1.39
C VAL A 70 -25.98 -22.96 -0.53
N ASP A 71 -27.08 -23.38 -1.16
CA ASP A 71 -28.20 -24.00 -0.46
C ASP A 71 -27.87 -25.45 -0.12
N ILE A 72 -27.99 -25.78 1.16
CA ILE A 72 -27.74 -27.12 1.71
C ILE A 72 -29.03 -27.61 2.37
N ASN A 73 -29.59 -28.68 1.81
CA ASN A 73 -30.84 -29.28 2.31
C ASN A 73 -30.58 -30.32 3.42
N ASP A 74 -29.47 -31.05 3.34
CA ASP A 74 -29.05 -32.03 4.35
C ASP A 74 -27.60 -31.75 4.79
N LEU A 75 -27.41 -31.56 6.09
CA LEU A 75 -26.10 -31.32 6.72
C LEU A 75 -25.21 -32.56 6.71
N SER A 76 -25.76 -33.74 6.48
CA SER A 76 -25.00 -34.98 6.34
C SER A 76 -24.20 -34.99 5.03
N GLU A 77 -24.68 -34.31 4.00
CA GLU A 77 -24.09 -34.22 2.66
C GLU A 77 -23.34 -32.90 2.42
N LEU A 78 -22.98 -32.19 3.49
CA LEU A 78 -22.38 -30.85 3.47
C LEU A 78 -21.15 -30.78 2.56
N GLU A 79 -20.16 -31.65 2.77
CA GLU A 79 -18.89 -31.60 2.06
C GLU A 79 -19.06 -31.96 0.58
N GLU A 80 -19.89 -32.96 0.27
CA GLU A 80 -20.17 -33.36 -1.12
C GLU A 80 -20.92 -32.26 -1.88
N THR A 81 -21.94 -31.66 -1.25
CA THR A 81 -22.73 -30.58 -1.84
C THR A 81 -21.86 -29.37 -2.16
N ILE A 82 -20.97 -28.98 -1.24
CA ILE A 82 -20.03 -27.87 -1.45
C ILE A 82 -19.05 -28.21 -2.58
N LYS A 83 -18.43 -29.40 -2.57
CA LYS A 83 -17.49 -29.83 -3.62
C LYS A 83 -18.13 -29.84 -5.00
N LEU A 84 -19.41 -30.21 -5.09
CA LEU A 84 -20.14 -30.29 -6.35
C LEU A 84 -20.59 -28.91 -6.86
N ARG A 85 -21.16 -28.07 -5.99
CA ARG A 85 -21.82 -26.81 -6.41
C ARG A 85 -20.88 -25.61 -6.45
N LEU A 86 -19.93 -25.52 -5.53
CA LEU A 86 -19.07 -24.34 -5.38
C LEU A 86 -18.25 -24.02 -6.64
N PRO A 87 -17.64 -24.99 -7.35
CA PRO A 87 -16.91 -24.69 -8.59
C PRO A 87 -17.79 -24.05 -9.66
N GLY A 88 -19.03 -24.51 -9.80
CA GLY A 88 -20.00 -23.94 -10.75
C GLY A 88 -20.38 -22.50 -10.41
N LEU A 89 -20.59 -22.22 -9.12
CA LEU A 89 -20.92 -20.89 -8.62
C LEU A 89 -19.74 -19.92 -8.77
N ILE A 90 -18.51 -20.35 -8.46
CA ILE A 90 -17.31 -19.54 -8.69
C ILE A 90 -17.20 -19.18 -10.17
N LYS A 91 -17.29 -20.18 -11.06
CA LYS A 91 -17.24 -19.96 -12.51
C LYS A 91 -18.32 -18.98 -12.99
N ALA A 92 -19.55 -19.13 -12.50
CA ALA A 92 -20.65 -18.26 -12.86
C ALA A 92 -20.48 -16.82 -12.32
N ALA A 93 -20.00 -16.67 -11.08
CA ALA A 93 -19.78 -15.37 -10.46
C ALA A 93 -18.61 -14.62 -11.14
N VAL A 94 -17.52 -15.31 -11.44
CA VAL A 94 -16.38 -14.75 -12.17
C VAL A 94 -16.82 -14.33 -13.58
N ARG A 95 -17.59 -15.16 -14.31
CA ARG A 95 -18.15 -14.81 -15.63
C ARG A 95 -19.18 -13.68 -15.60
N LYS A 96 -20.02 -13.58 -14.56
CA LYS A 96 -20.94 -12.43 -14.39
C LYS A 96 -20.17 -11.13 -14.13
N THR A 97 -19.08 -11.22 -13.37
CA THR A 97 -18.18 -10.09 -13.13
C THR A 97 -17.48 -9.67 -14.43
N SER A 98 -17.23 -10.63 -15.32
CA SER A 98 -16.67 -10.38 -16.64
C SER A 98 -17.64 -9.68 -17.60
N SER A 99 -18.94 -10.03 -17.59
CA SER A 99 -19.92 -9.47 -18.54
C SER A 99 -20.57 -8.14 -18.12
N LYS A 100 -20.58 -7.81 -16.83
CA LYS A 100 -21.19 -6.55 -16.31
C LYS A 100 -20.26 -5.33 -16.29
N SER A 101 -19.02 -5.46 -16.77
CA SER A 101 -17.99 -4.45 -16.60
C SER A 101 -17.43 -3.96 -17.94
N GLU A 102 -17.98 -2.87 -18.46
CA GLU A 102 -17.23 -1.91 -19.28
C GLU A 102 -16.12 -1.20 -18.46
N ASN A 103 -15.96 -1.51 -17.16
CA ASN A 103 -14.81 -1.07 -16.38
C ASN A 103 -13.60 -1.97 -16.68
N THR A 104 -12.77 -1.49 -17.61
CA THR A 104 -11.39 -1.91 -17.93
C THR A 104 -10.40 -1.92 -16.75
N LYS A 105 -10.87 -1.70 -15.51
CA LYS A 105 -10.07 -1.66 -14.27
C LYS A 105 -10.04 -2.98 -13.49
N LEU A 106 -10.86 -3.98 -13.84
CA LEU A 106 -10.94 -5.27 -13.12
C LEU A 106 -10.12 -6.40 -13.74
N ARG A 107 -9.71 -6.24 -14.99
CA ARG A 107 -8.87 -7.20 -15.74
C ARG A 107 -7.57 -6.49 -16.09
N LEU A 108 -6.51 -6.86 -15.41
CA LEU A 108 -5.18 -6.38 -15.76
C LEU A 108 -4.52 -7.50 -16.55
N PRO A 109 -4.16 -7.34 -17.82
CA PRO A 109 -3.16 -8.21 -18.43
C PRO A 109 -1.94 -8.33 -17.48
N ALA A 110 -1.38 -9.53 -17.36
CA ALA A 110 -0.23 -9.85 -16.52
C ALA A 110 0.99 -8.97 -16.88
N GLU A 111 0.98 -8.37 -18.07
CA GLU A 111 1.97 -7.41 -18.57
C GLU A 111 1.52 -5.92 -18.46
N THR A 112 0.27 -5.62 -18.12
CA THR A 112 -0.31 -4.26 -18.11
C THR A 112 -0.78 -3.79 -16.73
N LEU A 113 0.05 -3.96 -15.71
CA LEU A 113 0.59 -2.72 -15.18
C LEU A 113 2.04 -2.73 -15.62
N GLY A 114 2.37 -1.96 -16.66
CA GLY A 114 3.76 -1.86 -17.08
C GLY A 114 4.58 -1.53 -15.85
N ASN A 115 5.65 -2.28 -15.58
CA ASN A 115 6.60 -2.01 -14.49
C ASN A 115 6.90 -0.50 -14.36
N THR A 116 6.92 0.19 -15.51
CA THR A 116 6.94 1.65 -15.68
C THR A 116 5.90 2.43 -14.87
N ASP A 117 4.59 2.12 -14.98
CA ASP A 117 3.52 2.88 -14.32
C ASP A 117 3.60 2.75 -12.80
N LEU A 118 3.94 1.55 -12.31
CA LEU A 118 4.18 1.32 -10.88
C LEU A 118 5.30 2.23 -10.37
N ILE A 119 6.43 2.30 -11.08
CA ILE A 119 7.56 3.14 -10.70
C ILE A 119 7.19 4.62 -10.76
N LEU A 120 6.56 5.06 -11.84
CA LEU A 120 6.18 6.46 -12.01
C LEU A 120 5.18 6.88 -10.93
N HIS A 121 4.22 6.04 -10.59
CA HIS A 121 3.27 6.28 -9.50
C HIS A 121 3.97 6.35 -8.15
N TYR A 122 4.86 5.40 -7.84
CA TYR A 122 5.65 5.41 -6.61
C TYR A 122 6.51 6.66 -6.51
N LEU A 123 7.26 6.99 -7.56
CA LEU A 123 8.08 8.19 -7.59
C LEU A 123 7.24 9.46 -7.42
N LYS A 124 6.06 9.54 -8.04
CA LYS A 124 5.17 10.71 -7.95
C LYS A 124 4.54 10.86 -6.56
N THR A 125 4.05 9.78 -5.98
CA THR A 125 3.13 9.81 -4.82
C THR A 125 3.74 9.31 -3.51
N GLY A 126 4.80 8.51 -3.59
CA GLY A 126 5.37 7.79 -2.45
C GLY A 126 4.54 6.59 -1.98
N THR A 127 3.48 6.21 -2.70
CA THR A 127 2.66 5.02 -2.43
C THR A 127 2.75 4.02 -3.57
N LEU A 128 2.41 2.76 -3.29
CA LEU A 128 2.22 1.77 -4.33
C LEU A 128 0.86 1.95 -5.01
N SER A 129 0.78 1.54 -6.28
CA SER A 129 -0.48 1.54 -7.03
C SER A 129 -1.46 0.55 -6.40
N TRP A 130 -2.76 0.80 -6.55
CA TRP A 130 -3.83 -0.01 -5.94
C TRP A 130 -3.81 -1.49 -6.34
N ASN A 131 -3.09 -1.85 -7.39
CA ASN A 131 -2.93 -3.21 -7.90
C ASN A 131 -1.60 -3.88 -7.50
N SER A 132 -0.73 -3.20 -6.75
CA SER A 132 0.53 -3.79 -6.30
C SER A 132 0.28 -4.88 -5.23
N PRO A 133 0.97 -6.04 -5.30
CA PRO A 133 0.92 -7.04 -4.25
C PRO A 133 1.30 -6.47 -2.88
N HIS A 134 0.66 -6.97 -1.82
CA HIS A 134 0.98 -6.56 -0.44
C HIS A 134 2.40 -6.96 0.00
N THR A 135 3.00 -7.94 -0.69
CA THR A 135 4.36 -8.44 -0.48
C THR A 135 5.42 -7.69 -1.28
N THR A 136 5.06 -6.66 -2.04
CA THR A 136 6.02 -5.90 -2.85
C THR A 136 7.09 -5.27 -1.96
N SER A 137 8.33 -5.60 -2.27
CA SER A 137 9.54 -5.07 -1.67
C SER A 137 10.15 -3.96 -2.54
N ILE A 138 11.09 -3.21 -1.97
CA ILE A 138 11.89 -2.24 -2.74
C ILE A 138 12.76 -2.88 -3.80
N MET A 139 13.19 -4.12 -3.61
CA MET A 139 13.96 -4.86 -4.62
C MET A 139 13.11 -5.13 -5.87
N ASP A 140 11.82 -5.44 -5.70
CA ASP A 140 10.91 -5.63 -6.84
C ASP A 140 10.75 -4.33 -7.65
N VAL A 141 10.70 -3.18 -6.96
CA VAL A 141 10.65 -1.86 -7.61
C VAL A 141 11.94 -1.54 -8.35
N HIS A 142 13.09 -1.90 -7.78
CA HIS A 142 14.40 -1.74 -8.44
C HIS A 142 14.52 -2.62 -9.68
N GLU A 143 14.11 -3.89 -9.59
CA GLU A 143 14.12 -4.80 -10.74
C GLU A 143 13.18 -4.32 -11.85
N ALA A 144 11.98 -3.85 -11.47
CA ALA A 144 11.03 -3.24 -12.39
C ALA A 144 11.65 -2.01 -13.11
N PHE A 145 12.46 -1.22 -12.41
CA PHE A 145 13.13 -0.05 -12.95
C PHE A 145 14.18 -0.42 -13.98
N ASP A 146 15.07 -1.35 -13.65
CA ASP A 146 16.12 -1.81 -14.55
C ASP A 146 15.53 -2.40 -15.83
N LYS A 147 14.48 -3.22 -15.69
CA LYS A 147 13.73 -3.76 -16.84
C LYS A 147 13.10 -2.66 -17.69
N SER A 148 12.47 -1.67 -17.06
CA SER A 148 11.80 -0.56 -17.77
C SER A 148 12.80 0.34 -18.51
N LEU A 149 13.99 0.55 -17.95
CA LEU A 149 15.04 1.36 -18.56
C LEU A 149 15.59 0.74 -19.85
N VAL A 150 15.62 -0.60 -19.93
CA VAL A 150 16.07 -1.33 -21.13
C VAL A 150 14.94 -1.54 -22.14
N ALA A 151 13.75 -1.91 -21.65
CA ALA A 151 12.65 -2.36 -22.50
C ALA A 151 11.77 -1.23 -23.06
N ASN A 152 11.75 -0.05 -22.43
CA ASN A 152 10.83 1.03 -22.81
C ASN A 152 11.60 2.30 -23.24
N PRO A 153 11.68 2.59 -24.56
CA PRO A 153 12.36 3.78 -25.09
C PRO A 153 11.81 5.11 -24.59
N THR A 154 10.54 5.16 -24.16
CA THR A 154 9.89 6.39 -23.70
C THR A 154 10.05 6.63 -22.19
N PHE A 155 10.49 5.62 -21.43
CA PHE A 155 10.55 5.67 -19.98
C PHE A 155 11.50 6.75 -19.44
N VAL A 156 12.68 6.90 -20.04
CA VAL A 156 13.63 7.97 -19.68
C VAL A 156 12.99 9.36 -19.82
N ARG A 157 12.20 9.57 -20.88
CA ARG A 157 11.50 10.83 -21.14
C ARG A 157 10.37 11.06 -20.13
N GLN A 158 9.64 10.01 -19.75
CA GLN A 158 8.62 10.09 -18.71
C GLN A 158 9.22 10.45 -17.34
N LEU A 159 10.33 9.81 -16.96
CA LEU A 159 11.07 10.13 -15.74
C LEU A 159 11.59 11.57 -15.76
N GLN A 160 12.14 12.02 -16.89
CA GLN A 160 12.62 13.38 -17.04
C GLN A 160 11.48 14.39 -16.84
N HIS A 161 10.34 14.19 -17.50
CA HIS A 161 9.17 15.04 -17.33
C HIS A 161 8.68 15.05 -15.88
N LEU A 162 8.61 13.87 -15.24
CA LEU A 162 8.21 13.74 -13.84
C LEU A 162 9.16 14.49 -12.91
N PHE A 163 10.47 14.35 -13.06
CA PHE A 163 11.45 15.01 -12.18
C PHE A 163 11.54 16.52 -12.38
N LEU A 164 11.25 17.03 -13.58
CA LEU A 164 11.16 18.47 -13.83
C LEU A 164 9.87 19.08 -13.29
N SER A 165 8.75 18.34 -13.34
CA SER A 165 7.44 18.80 -12.86
C SER A 165 7.20 18.57 -11.36
N ASN A 166 7.89 17.59 -10.76
CA ASN A 166 7.73 17.19 -9.37
C ASN A 166 9.08 17.03 -8.68
N GLU A 167 9.46 18.05 -7.91
CA GLU A 167 10.68 18.06 -7.11
C GLU A 167 10.77 16.91 -6.11
N LYS A 168 9.64 16.54 -5.50
CA LYS A 168 9.56 15.46 -4.50
C LYS A 168 9.81 14.09 -5.15
N ALA A 169 9.43 13.92 -6.41
CA ALA A 169 9.71 12.69 -7.14
C ALA A 169 11.21 12.49 -7.39
N LEU A 170 11.93 13.55 -7.76
CA LEU A 170 13.38 13.50 -7.89
C LEU A 170 14.05 13.21 -6.54
N GLU A 171 13.60 13.87 -5.47
CA GLU A 171 14.14 13.64 -4.13
C GLU A 171 13.93 12.20 -3.65
N ARG A 172 12.73 11.64 -3.89
CA ARG A 172 12.43 10.23 -3.61
C ARG A 172 13.32 9.30 -4.42
N PHE A 173 13.52 9.57 -5.70
CA PHE A 173 14.45 8.80 -6.54
C PHE A 173 15.85 8.77 -5.94
N LEU A 174 16.38 9.95 -5.55
CA LEU A 174 17.72 10.06 -4.97
C LEU A 174 17.85 9.41 -3.58
N LEU A 175 16.76 9.29 -2.83
CA LEU A 175 16.74 8.65 -1.51
C LEU A 175 16.68 7.11 -1.59
N TYR A 176 15.93 6.58 -2.55
CA TYR A 176 15.52 5.16 -2.55
C TYR A 176 16.08 4.31 -3.69
N PHE A 177 16.63 4.92 -4.74
CA PHE A 177 17.33 4.20 -5.80
C PHE A 177 18.82 4.23 -5.55
N GLU A 178 19.49 3.09 -5.72
CA GLU A 178 20.91 2.96 -5.43
C GLU A 178 21.78 3.63 -6.52
N THR A 179 23.07 3.82 -6.21
CA THR A 179 24.03 4.43 -7.13
C THR A 179 24.05 3.76 -8.52
N PRO A 180 23.94 2.42 -8.67
CA PRO A 180 23.83 1.79 -9.99
C PRO A 180 22.64 2.27 -10.81
N GLN A 181 21.42 2.31 -10.28
CA GLN A 181 20.23 2.75 -11.04
C GLN A 181 20.30 4.25 -11.36
N GLN A 182 20.78 5.06 -10.41
CA GLN A 182 21.03 6.48 -10.64
C GLN A 182 22.04 6.69 -11.79
N TRP A 183 23.12 5.90 -11.82
CA TRP A 183 24.14 5.96 -12.87
C TRP A 183 23.61 5.51 -14.22
N GLN A 184 22.83 4.41 -14.26
CA GLN A 184 22.23 3.92 -15.49
C GLN A 184 21.29 4.97 -16.12
N LEU A 185 20.45 5.62 -15.30
CA LEU A 185 19.60 6.71 -15.77
C LEU A 185 20.42 7.92 -16.23
N TYR A 186 21.48 8.27 -15.49
CA TYR A 186 22.41 9.34 -15.89
C TYR A 186 23.01 9.06 -17.28
N GLU A 187 23.55 7.86 -17.52
CA GLU A 187 24.11 7.48 -18.82
C GLU A 187 23.04 7.45 -19.92
N ALA A 188 21.82 6.99 -19.60
CA ALA A 188 20.70 7.01 -20.54
C ALA A 188 20.33 8.44 -20.98
N ILE A 189 20.30 9.40 -20.04
CA ILE A 189 20.07 10.83 -20.33
C ILE A 189 21.27 11.45 -21.03
N ARG A 190 22.50 11.13 -20.62
CA ARG A 190 23.72 11.69 -21.21
C ARG A 190 23.84 11.35 -22.68
N LYS A 191 23.46 10.13 -23.08
CA LYS A 191 23.47 9.70 -24.50
C LYS A 191 22.56 10.55 -25.38
N THR A 192 21.56 11.25 -24.82
CA THR A 192 20.66 12.15 -25.55
C THR A 192 21.13 13.60 -25.56
N ILE A 193 22.27 13.93 -24.93
CA ILE A 193 22.85 15.27 -24.90
C ILE A 193 24.04 15.31 -25.89
N PRO A 194 24.06 16.24 -26.87
CA PRO A 194 25.18 16.36 -27.81
C PRO A 194 26.49 16.71 -27.08
N GLU A 195 27.61 16.09 -27.51
CA GLU A 195 28.91 15.85 -26.85
C GLU A 195 29.63 16.98 -26.07
N LYS A 196 29.09 18.18 -25.87
CA LYS A 196 29.79 19.26 -25.17
C LYS A 196 29.53 19.27 -23.65
N LYS A 197 30.58 18.84 -22.92
CA LYS A 197 30.83 18.97 -21.48
C LYS A 197 29.89 18.17 -20.58
N GLY A 198 29.99 16.84 -20.64
CA GLY A 198 29.51 15.99 -19.54
C GLY A 198 30.34 16.31 -18.29
N ALA A 199 29.78 17.11 -17.39
CA ALA A 199 30.29 17.15 -16.02
C ALA A 199 30.13 15.76 -15.41
N ASP A 200 31.12 15.28 -14.67
CA ASP A 200 31.02 13.99 -14.01
C ASP A 200 29.81 13.96 -13.05
N TYR A 201 29.13 12.81 -13.01
CA TYR A 201 28.06 12.55 -12.04
C TYR A 201 28.52 12.94 -10.63
N PRO A 202 27.70 13.66 -9.85
CA PRO A 202 28.14 14.34 -8.63
C PRO A 202 28.57 13.40 -7.48
N ASP A 203 28.49 12.08 -7.61
CA ASP A 203 28.76 11.12 -6.53
C ASP A 203 30.26 10.85 -6.26
N GLY A 204 31.10 11.86 -6.47
CA GLY A 204 32.53 11.82 -6.16
C GLY A 204 33.41 11.73 -7.40
N LEU A 205 33.72 12.89 -7.97
CA LEU A 205 34.91 13.04 -8.80
C LEU A 205 36.13 12.61 -7.97
N GLN A 206 36.87 11.59 -8.42
CA GLN A 206 38.28 11.43 -8.06
C GLN A 206 39.05 12.67 -8.57
N ARG A 207 39.05 13.75 -7.79
CA ARG A 207 40.04 14.81 -7.93
C ARG A 207 40.82 14.87 -6.63
N TYR A 208 42.08 14.43 -6.70
CA TYR A 208 43.06 14.51 -5.62
C TYR A 208 42.75 13.66 -4.36
N GLY A 209 42.51 12.36 -4.53
CA GLY A 209 42.77 11.35 -3.48
C GLY A 209 41.92 11.39 -2.20
N LYS A 210 40.87 12.22 -2.13
CA LYS A 210 39.91 12.22 -1.01
C LYS A 210 38.47 12.16 -1.55
N MET A 211 37.75 11.07 -1.27
CA MET A 211 36.30 11.01 -1.48
C MET A 211 35.63 12.05 -0.58
N GLN A 212 35.10 13.11 -1.16
CA GLN A 212 34.25 14.05 -0.44
C GLN A 212 32.82 13.90 -0.96
N LYS A 213 31.94 13.30 -0.15
CA LYS A 213 30.51 13.18 -0.47
C LYS A 213 29.92 14.59 -0.61
N ARG A 214 29.27 14.87 -1.74
CA ARG A 214 28.58 16.15 -1.96
C ARG A 214 27.32 16.24 -1.11
N SER A 215 26.85 17.45 -0.81
CA SER A 215 25.60 17.63 -0.07
C SER A 215 24.39 17.20 -0.92
N PRO A 216 23.30 16.69 -0.31
CA PRO A 216 22.09 16.29 -1.05
C PRO A 216 21.51 17.41 -1.93
N ALA A 217 21.54 18.66 -1.44
CA ALA A 217 21.12 19.83 -2.21
C ALA A 217 21.95 20.02 -3.49
N THR A 218 23.28 19.87 -3.38
CA THR A 218 24.19 19.99 -4.55
C THR A 218 23.91 18.89 -5.58
N VAL A 219 23.65 17.66 -5.14
CA VAL A 219 23.31 16.53 -6.02
C VAL A 219 21.97 16.79 -6.73
N LYS A 220 20.96 17.23 -5.99
CA LYS A 220 19.63 17.55 -6.52
C LYS A 220 19.67 18.68 -7.55
N ASP A 221 20.41 19.75 -7.28
CA ASP A 221 20.57 20.87 -8.21
C ASP A 221 21.34 20.46 -9.46
N TYR A 222 22.34 19.59 -9.34
CA TYR A 222 23.00 18.98 -10.50
C TYR A 222 22.01 18.20 -11.37
N TRP A 223 21.22 17.30 -10.78
CA TRP A 223 20.22 16.52 -11.51
C TRP A 223 19.24 17.42 -12.24
N ARG A 224 18.77 18.50 -11.62
CA ARG A 224 17.92 19.48 -12.29
C ARG A 224 18.57 20.15 -13.49
N GLN A 225 19.84 20.52 -13.38
CA GLN A 225 20.57 21.13 -14.50
C GLN A 225 20.74 20.13 -15.65
N LEU A 226 21.12 18.89 -15.33
CA LEU A 226 21.22 17.80 -16.30
C LEU A 226 19.88 17.56 -17.02
N LEU A 227 18.79 17.42 -16.26
CA LEU A 227 17.46 17.18 -16.82
C LEU A 227 16.97 18.33 -17.71
N LYS A 228 17.42 19.58 -17.46
CA LYS A 228 17.11 20.76 -18.30
C LYS A 228 18.00 20.88 -19.55
N SER A 229 19.19 20.28 -19.55
CA SER A 229 20.14 20.39 -20.68
C SER A 229 19.78 19.56 -21.91
N VAL A 230 18.83 18.62 -21.78
CA VAL A 230 18.28 17.87 -22.92
C VAL A 230 17.34 18.81 -23.69
N SER A 231 17.72 19.23 -24.90
CA SER A 231 16.92 20.18 -25.70
C SER A 231 15.67 19.52 -26.28
N HIS A 232 14.54 20.25 -26.29
CA HIS A 232 13.29 19.86 -26.92
C HIS A 232 13.37 19.66 -28.46
N LYS A 233 14.53 19.81 -29.11
CA LYS A 233 14.65 19.89 -30.58
C LYS A 233 14.77 18.56 -31.33
N GLU A 234 14.90 17.43 -30.66
CA GLU A 234 14.83 16.09 -31.29
C GLU A 234 13.45 15.42 -31.11
N ILE A 235 12.45 16.19 -30.67
CA ILE A 235 11.15 15.70 -30.18
C ILE A 235 10.02 15.75 -31.24
N SER A 236 10.29 16.26 -32.44
CA SER A 236 9.30 16.33 -33.53
C SER A 236 9.39 15.10 -34.43
N GLY A 237 8.74 14.00 -34.04
CA GLY A 237 8.75 12.79 -34.87
C GLY A 237 7.79 11.68 -34.47
N MET A 238 6.67 11.96 -33.79
CA MET A 238 5.50 11.08 -33.68
C MET A 238 4.40 11.84 -32.92
N PRO A 239 3.11 11.54 -33.16
CA PRO A 239 2.02 12.45 -32.84
C PRO A 239 1.99 12.74 -31.33
N ASP A 240 1.87 14.04 -31.02
CA ASP A 240 1.40 14.51 -29.73
C ASP A 240 0.07 13.81 -29.44
N ASN A 241 0.12 12.77 -28.62
CA ASN A 241 -1.03 12.46 -27.79
C ASN A 241 -0.66 12.69 -26.32
N PRO A 242 -0.84 13.92 -25.81
CA PRO A 242 -0.72 14.23 -24.39
C PRO A 242 -1.84 13.60 -23.54
N GLU A 243 -2.84 12.92 -24.11
CA GLU A 243 -4.04 12.48 -23.39
C GLU A 243 -3.90 11.21 -22.54
N ALA A 244 -2.70 10.61 -22.39
CA ALA A 244 -2.52 9.46 -21.49
C ALA A 244 -2.06 9.84 -20.07
N PHE A 245 -1.73 11.12 -19.81
CA PHE A 245 -1.28 11.57 -18.48
C PHE A 245 -1.94 12.89 -18.04
N ASP A 246 -3.20 13.12 -18.44
CA ASP A 246 -4.04 14.14 -17.82
C ASP A 246 -4.91 13.50 -16.73
N ILE A 247 -4.40 13.53 -15.49
CA ILE A 247 -5.26 13.53 -14.30
C ILE A 247 -5.13 14.92 -13.67
N GLY A 248 -5.37 15.96 -14.47
CA GLY A 248 -5.73 17.28 -14.01
C GLY A 248 -7.23 17.31 -13.77
N GLU A 249 -7.65 17.44 -12.51
CA GLU A 249 -8.98 17.94 -12.17
C GLU A 249 -9.17 19.30 -12.84
N LYS A 250 -9.93 19.33 -13.95
CA LYS A 250 -10.60 20.55 -14.37
C LYS A 250 -11.86 20.70 -13.53
N SER A 251 -11.87 21.77 -12.75
CA SER A 251 -13.03 22.31 -12.07
C SER A 251 -14.13 22.65 -13.08
N GLU A 252 -15.17 21.83 -13.14
CA GLU A 252 -16.49 22.23 -13.60
C GLU A 252 -17.49 21.86 -12.50
N GLU A 253 -18.15 22.88 -11.97
CA GLU A 253 -19.25 22.75 -11.02
C GLU A 253 -20.40 21.96 -11.68
N ARG A 254 -20.53 20.68 -11.32
CA ARG A 254 -21.77 19.92 -11.48
C ARG A 254 -22.02 19.08 -10.24
N GLU A 255 -23.25 19.17 -9.75
CA GLU A 255 -23.73 18.53 -8.53
C GLU A 255 -23.85 16.99 -8.65
N GLU A 256 -23.57 16.35 -7.51
CA GLU A 256 -24.02 15.03 -7.03
C GLU A 256 -23.36 13.72 -7.52
N GLY A 257 -22.87 12.95 -6.54
CA GLY A 257 -23.31 11.55 -6.41
C GLY A 257 -22.27 10.43 -6.54
N GLN A 258 -21.47 10.20 -5.49
CA GLN A 258 -20.99 8.88 -5.04
C GLN A 258 -20.02 8.04 -5.93
N SER A 259 -19.65 8.44 -7.15
CA SER A 259 -18.76 7.62 -8.01
C SER A 259 -17.28 8.02 -8.00
N GLU A 260 -16.95 9.31 -7.87
CA GLU A 260 -15.56 9.81 -8.03
C GLU A 260 -14.61 9.50 -6.85
N THR A 261 -15.14 9.22 -5.65
CA THR A 261 -14.30 9.01 -4.45
C THR A 261 -13.60 7.66 -4.40
N LYS A 262 -14.04 6.65 -5.18
CA LYS A 262 -13.40 5.33 -5.20
C LYS A 262 -12.01 5.32 -5.84
N ASP A 263 -11.74 6.25 -6.76
CA ASP A 263 -10.53 6.21 -7.60
C ASP A 263 -9.27 6.79 -6.92
N ARG A 264 -9.42 7.34 -5.71
CA ARG A 264 -8.33 7.94 -4.91
C ARG A 264 -8.03 7.20 -3.61
N ALA A 265 -8.64 6.03 -3.42
CA ALA A 265 -8.44 5.24 -2.22
C ALA A 265 -7.02 4.65 -2.16
N ILE A 266 -6.39 4.76 -0.99
CA ILE A 266 -5.06 4.20 -0.71
C ILE A 266 -5.25 3.02 0.24
N TYR A 267 -4.77 1.85 -0.17
CA TYR A 267 -4.83 0.65 0.65
C TYR A 267 -3.61 0.56 1.56
N LEU A 268 -3.85 0.22 2.83
CA LEU A 268 -2.87 0.17 3.89
C LEU A 268 -2.84 -1.23 4.48
N ASN A 269 -1.64 -1.77 4.73
CA ASN A 269 -1.49 -3.05 5.44
C ASN A 269 -1.57 -2.87 6.97
N HIS A 270 -1.17 -1.69 7.47
CA HIS A 270 -0.96 -1.41 8.90
C HIS A 270 -1.85 -0.26 9.38
N ALA A 271 -3.13 -0.28 9.00
CA ALA A 271 -4.07 0.76 9.35
C ALA A 271 -4.43 0.79 10.85
N GLY A 272 -4.25 -0.34 11.54
CA GLY A 272 -4.49 -0.48 12.97
C GLY A 272 -3.61 0.37 13.88
N LEU A 273 -2.53 0.99 13.37
CA LEU A 273 -1.77 2.02 14.10
C LEU A 273 -2.68 3.10 14.69
N ILE A 274 -3.80 3.38 14.03
CA ILE A 274 -4.79 4.37 14.46
C ILE A 274 -5.36 4.10 15.86
N PHE A 275 -5.38 2.85 16.33
CA PHE A 275 -5.83 2.51 17.68
C PHE A 275 -4.94 3.09 18.77
N LEU A 276 -3.69 3.41 18.45
CA LEU A 276 -2.73 3.99 19.39
C LEU A 276 -2.77 5.52 19.45
N HIS A 277 -3.65 6.18 18.67
CA HIS A 277 -3.67 7.64 18.55
C HIS A 277 -3.70 8.43 19.88
N PRO A 278 -4.37 7.99 20.98
CA PRO A 278 -4.40 8.78 22.22
C PRO A 278 -3.01 8.90 22.87
N PHE A 279 -2.13 7.95 22.59
CA PHE A 279 -0.80 7.85 23.19
C PHE A 279 0.29 8.45 22.31
N ILE A 280 0.03 8.66 21.01
CA ILE A 280 1.05 9.05 20.02
C ILE A 280 1.73 10.37 20.39
N ALA A 281 0.97 11.39 20.79
CA ALA A 281 1.53 12.71 21.08
C ALA A 281 2.56 12.65 22.22
N ARG A 282 2.18 12.05 23.34
CA ARG A 282 3.06 11.90 24.51
C ARG A 282 4.25 10.98 24.23
N PHE A 283 4.04 9.91 23.46
CA PHE A 283 5.10 8.99 23.08
C PHE A 283 6.16 9.64 22.18
N LEU A 284 5.75 10.43 21.18
CA LEU A 284 6.72 11.14 20.34
C LEU A 284 7.43 12.26 21.11
N GLU A 285 6.76 12.89 22.06
CA GLU A 285 7.34 13.93 22.91
C GLU A 285 8.40 13.36 23.86
N SER A 286 8.16 12.17 24.46
CA SER A 286 9.16 11.50 25.31
C SER A 286 10.40 11.04 24.56
N LEU A 287 10.31 10.91 23.23
CA LEU A 287 11.43 10.62 22.33
C LEU A 287 12.08 11.88 21.73
N GLU A 288 11.63 13.08 22.14
CA GLU A 288 12.08 14.38 21.61
C GLU A 288 11.90 14.53 20.09
N LEU A 289 10.93 13.83 19.50
CA LEU A 289 10.64 13.88 18.06
C LEU A 289 9.63 14.97 17.69
N VAL A 290 8.85 15.40 18.68
CA VAL A 290 7.88 16.50 18.61
C VAL A 290 8.06 17.40 19.83
N ARG A 291 7.62 18.65 19.71
CA ARG A 291 7.53 19.60 20.83
C ARG A 291 6.30 20.47 20.63
N GLU A 292 5.44 20.53 21.64
CA GLU A 292 4.17 21.25 21.58
C GLU A 292 3.31 20.81 20.38
N LYS A 293 3.22 21.64 19.33
CA LYS A 293 2.48 21.39 18.09
C LYS A 293 3.40 21.25 16.87
N ALA A 294 4.70 21.12 17.08
CA ALA A 294 5.70 21.07 16.01
C ALA A 294 6.36 19.68 15.95
N ILE A 295 6.57 19.20 14.72
CA ILE A 295 7.32 17.97 14.46
C ILE A 295 8.78 18.35 14.21
N LEU A 296 9.68 17.88 15.07
CA LEU A 296 11.11 18.21 15.01
C LEU A 296 11.86 17.26 14.07
N ARG A 297 11.49 15.99 14.07
CA ARG A 297 12.16 14.92 13.29
C ARG A 297 11.14 14.06 12.56
N PRO A 298 10.53 14.55 11.46
CA PRO A 298 9.42 13.87 10.77
C PRO A 298 9.78 12.46 10.28
N ASP A 299 10.96 12.31 9.67
CA ASP A 299 11.48 11.05 9.15
C ASP A 299 11.57 9.98 10.25
N LYS A 300 12.26 10.31 11.35
CA LYS A 300 12.39 9.43 12.52
C LYS A 300 11.04 9.13 13.16
N ALA A 301 10.18 10.14 13.34
CA ALA A 301 8.86 9.96 13.92
C ALA A 301 8.02 8.98 13.09
N ALA A 302 8.08 9.08 11.76
CA ALA A 302 7.33 8.19 10.88
C ALA A 302 7.81 6.74 11.00
N CYS A 303 9.13 6.52 11.00
CA CYS A 303 9.73 5.20 11.18
C CYS A 303 9.37 4.60 12.55
N VAL A 304 9.46 5.39 13.62
CA VAL A 304 9.10 4.96 14.98
C VAL A 304 7.62 4.56 15.06
N LEU A 305 6.71 5.36 14.50
CA LEU A 305 5.28 5.04 14.49
C LEU A 305 4.97 3.75 13.73
N HIS A 306 5.60 3.54 12.57
CA HIS A 306 5.45 2.30 11.83
C HIS A 306 5.91 1.09 12.65
N SER A 307 7.06 1.21 13.33
CA SER A 307 7.61 0.13 14.16
C SER A 307 6.75 -0.28 15.35
N LEU A 308 5.79 0.55 15.77
CA LEU A 308 4.80 0.14 16.78
C LEU A 308 3.97 -1.06 16.28
N VAL A 309 3.65 -1.08 14.98
CA VAL A 309 2.78 -2.10 14.37
C VAL A 309 3.51 -3.42 14.13
N THR A 310 4.70 -3.35 13.53
CA THR A 310 5.45 -4.53 13.08
C THR A 310 6.44 -5.03 14.13
N GLY A 311 6.87 -4.15 15.05
CA GLY A 311 8.00 -4.41 15.95
C GLY A 311 9.37 -4.23 15.27
N THR A 312 9.41 -3.87 13.99
CA THR A 312 10.63 -3.68 13.20
C THR A 312 10.61 -2.33 12.46
N PRO A 313 11.77 -1.76 12.09
CA PRO A 313 11.83 -0.59 11.22
C PRO A 313 11.13 -0.83 9.87
N PRO A 314 10.55 0.21 9.24
CA PRO A 314 10.06 0.11 7.87
C PRO A 314 11.20 -0.20 6.90
N GLU A 315 10.90 -0.96 5.86
CA GLU A 315 11.82 -1.29 4.77
C GLU A 315 11.64 -0.37 3.55
N SER A 316 10.50 0.34 3.48
CA SER A 316 10.18 1.17 2.31
C SER A 316 9.26 2.34 2.66
N GLU A 317 9.32 3.42 1.87
CA GLU A 317 8.54 4.64 2.14
C GLU A 317 7.03 4.43 2.15
N TRP A 318 6.51 3.58 1.26
CA TRP A 318 5.06 3.34 1.13
C TRP A 318 4.46 2.66 2.37
N GLN A 319 5.28 2.11 3.25
CA GLN A 319 4.84 1.59 4.54
C GLN A 319 4.56 2.69 5.57
N LEU A 320 4.96 3.94 5.29
CA LEU A 320 4.83 5.11 6.16
C LEU A 320 3.58 5.94 5.89
N VAL A 321 2.66 5.49 5.01
CA VAL A 321 1.49 6.26 4.60
C VAL A 321 0.68 6.76 5.79
N LEU A 322 0.23 5.86 6.67
CA LEU A 322 -0.56 6.27 7.84
C LEU A 322 0.26 7.10 8.83
N SER A 323 1.56 6.79 8.97
CA SER A 323 2.46 7.60 9.79
C SER A 323 2.53 9.04 9.28
N LYS A 324 2.63 9.28 7.96
CA LYS A 324 2.63 10.63 7.37
C LYS A 324 1.35 11.38 7.71
N VAL A 325 0.20 10.73 7.57
CA VAL A 325 -1.11 11.34 7.86
C VAL A 325 -1.21 11.71 9.34
N LEU A 326 -0.83 10.80 10.24
CA LEU A 326 -0.81 11.05 11.68
C LEU A 326 0.17 12.16 12.07
N LEU A 327 1.27 12.31 11.34
CA LEU A 327 2.24 13.40 11.50
C LEU A 327 1.79 14.72 10.85
N GLY A 328 0.62 14.75 10.20
CA GLY A 328 0.11 15.94 9.50
C GLY A 328 0.91 16.32 8.25
N LEU A 329 1.70 15.38 7.71
CA LEU A 329 2.53 15.59 6.52
C LEU A 329 1.72 15.36 5.25
N SER A 330 2.09 16.05 4.18
CA SER A 330 1.53 15.77 2.85
C SER A 330 1.97 14.37 2.39
N MET A 331 1.06 13.64 1.76
CA MET A 331 1.28 12.26 1.30
C MET A 331 2.50 12.10 0.39
N ASP A 332 2.70 13.07 -0.49
CA ASP A 332 3.79 13.13 -1.46
C ASP A 332 5.14 13.54 -0.85
N THR A 333 5.19 13.94 0.42
CA THR A 333 6.42 14.36 1.11
C THR A 333 7.38 13.16 1.18
N PRO A 334 8.56 13.23 0.53
CA PRO A 334 9.58 12.19 0.67
C PRO A 334 10.08 12.15 2.11
N LEU A 335 10.16 10.96 2.68
CA LEU A 335 10.78 10.75 4.00
C LEU A 335 12.00 9.87 3.83
N LYS A 336 13.05 10.09 4.60
CA LYS A 336 14.16 9.15 4.70
C LYS A 336 13.84 8.07 5.72
N LEU A 337 14.20 6.82 5.42
CA LEU A 337 14.16 5.76 6.44
C LEU A 337 15.31 5.97 7.43
N GLU A 338 14.99 6.51 8.60
CA GLU A 338 15.94 6.64 9.68
C GLU A 338 16.00 5.36 10.53
N PRO A 339 17.19 4.89 10.94
CA PRO A 339 17.31 3.71 11.80
C PRO A 339 16.57 3.90 13.10
N VAL A 340 15.73 2.96 13.54
CA VAL A 340 15.07 3.00 14.85
C VAL A 340 15.96 2.29 15.88
N SER A 341 16.28 2.95 17.00
CA SER A 341 17.15 2.34 18.02
C SER A 341 16.39 1.32 18.88
N LYS A 342 17.13 0.43 19.56
CA LYS A 342 16.52 -0.55 20.49
C LYS A 342 15.70 0.14 21.58
N ASN A 343 16.25 1.18 22.20
CA ASN A 343 15.54 1.95 23.23
C ASN A 343 14.22 2.55 22.70
N GLN A 344 14.18 3.01 21.45
CA GLN A 344 12.94 3.52 20.84
C GLN A 344 11.91 2.41 20.64
N LEU A 345 12.33 1.20 20.25
CA LEU A 345 11.44 0.03 20.14
C LEU A 345 10.93 -0.44 21.50
N GLU A 346 11.78 -0.40 22.53
CA GLU A 346 11.42 -0.71 23.91
C GLU A 346 10.38 0.28 24.45
N SER A 347 10.60 1.59 24.31
CA SER A 347 9.61 2.61 24.69
C SER A 347 8.29 2.45 23.92
N GLY A 348 8.33 2.06 22.64
CA GLY A 348 7.13 1.73 21.88
C GLY A 348 6.40 0.50 22.39
N THR A 349 7.15 -0.47 22.92
CA THR A 349 6.59 -1.67 23.56
C THR A 349 5.92 -1.34 24.88
N GLU A 350 6.50 -0.44 25.69
CA GLU A 350 5.90 0.08 26.91
C GLU A 350 4.59 0.85 26.64
N MET A 351 4.56 1.65 25.57
CA MET A 351 3.35 2.35 25.12
C MET A 351 2.24 1.36 24.73
N ILE A 352 2.56 0.29 24.01
CA ILE A 352 1.58 -0.76 23.66
C ILE A 352 1.08 -1.47 24.92
N GLN A 353 1.98 -1.77 25.87
CA GLN A 353 1.60 -2.37 27.14
C GLN A 353 0.61 -1.48 27.92
N ALA A 354 0.85 -0.16 27.94
CA ALA A 354 -0.07 0.79 28.54
C ALA A 354 -1.44 0.82 27.81
N ALA A 355 -1.45 0.81 26.47
CA ALA A 355 -2.68 0.77 25.69
C ALA A 355 -3.51 -0.50 25.96
N ILE A 356 -2.85 -1.67 26.05
CA ILE A 356 -3.49 -2.94 26.44
C ILE A 356 -4.07 -2.83 27.85
N GLY A 357 -3.30 -2.30 28.81
CA GLY A 357 -3.74 -2.14 30.19
C GLY A 357 -4.95 -1.20 30.36
N HIS A 358 -5.05 -0.16 29.53
CA HIS A 358 -6.21 0.73 29.51
C HIS A 358 -7.45 0.08 28.87
N TRP A 359 -7.27 -0.85 27.93
CA TRP A 359 -8.35 -1.55 27.24
C TRP A 359 -8.71 -2.84 27.99
N SER A 360 -9.38 -2.71 29.12
CA SER A 360 -9.71 -3.81 30.06
C SER A 360 -10.40 -5.02 29.42
N ALA A 361 -11.17 -4.80 28.35
CA ALA A 361 -11.86 -5.86 27.60
C ALA A 361 -10.93 -6.88 26.92
N LEU A 362 -9.66 -6.52 26.68
CA LEU A 362 -8.69 -7.41 26.06
C LEU A 362 -8.23 -8.53 27.02
N GLY A 363 -8.29 -8.31 28.33
CA GLY A 363 -7.73 -9.25 29.31
C GLY A 363 -6.22 -9.43 29.15
N ASN A 364 -5.76 -10.68 29.01
CA ASN A 364 -4.33 -11.05 29.00
C ASN A 364 -3.74 -11.16 27.59
N VAL A 365 -3.97 -10.18 26.72
CA VAL A 365 -3.37 -10.15 25.38
C VAL A 365 -1.89 -9.78 25.47
N SER A 366 -1.03 -10.58 24.84
CA SER A 366 0.40 -10.26 24.72
C SER A 366 0.63 -9.12 23.72
N ILE A 367 1.75 -8.39 23.81
CA ILE A 367 2.13 -7.36 22.83
C ILE A 367 2.14 -7.92 21.39
N LYS A 368 2.65 -9.14 21.20
CA LYS A 368 2.66 -9.81 19.89
C LYS A 368 1.23 -10.05 19.40
N GLY A 369 0.37 -10.62 20.24
CA GLY A 369 -1.04 -10.84 19.91
C GLY A 369 -1.77 -9.53 19.62
N PHE A 370 -1.48 -8.46 20.36
CA PHE A 370 -2.08 -7.14 20.10
C PHE A 370 -1.68 -6.59 18.74
N ARG A 371 -0.40 -6.71 18.37
CA ARG A 371 0.09 -6.34 17.04
C ARG A 371 -0.63 -7.10 15.94
N GLU A 372 -0.65 -8.44 16.04
CA GLU A 372 -1.23 -9.32 15.01
C GLU A 372 -2.75 -9.16 14.89
N SER A 373 -3.47 -9.02 16.00
CA SER A 373 -4.94 -8.95 16.00
C SER A 373 -5.51 -7.55 15.75
N PHE A 374 -4.80 -6.48 16.13
CA PHE A 374 -5.34 -5.11 16.08
C PHE A 374 -4.51 -4.14 15.24
N LEU A 375 -3.17 -4.14 15.36
CA LEU A 375 -2.34 -3.12 14.71
C LEU A 375 -2.01 -3.45 13.25
N GLN A 376 -1.69 -4.71 12.94
CA GLN A 376 -1.40 -5.22 11.59
C GLN A 376 -2.68 -5.46 10.79
N ARG A 377 -3.65 -4.57 10.98
CA ARG A 377 -4.96 -4.63 10.37
C ARG A 377 -4.97 -3.84 9.07
N PRO A 378 -5.38 -4.44 7.95
CA PRO A 378 -5.53 -3.71 6.71
C PRO A 378 -6.64 -2.65 6.80
N GLY A 379 -6.51 -1.62 5.97
CA GLY A 379 -7.53 -0.59 5.85
C GLY A 379 -7.44 0.19 4.55
N ARG A 380 -8.46 0.99 4.31
CA ARG A 380 -8.62 1.86 3.15
C ARG A 380 -8.69 3.30 3.62
N LEU A 381 -7.78 4.12 3.10
CA LEU A 381 -7.69 5.54 3.37
C LEU A 381 -8.18 6.32 2.14
N THR A 382 -9.25 7.09 2.29
CA THR A 382 -9.85 7.85 1.19
C THR A 382 -9.77 9.35 1.49
N PRO A 383 -9.22 10.18 0.60
CA PRO A 383 -9.25 11.62 0.79
C PRO A 383 -10.70 12.13 0.72
N ILE A 384 -11.06 13.00 1.65
CA ILE A 384 -12.37 13.67 1.70
C ILE A 384 -12.16 15.17 1.85
N LYS A 385 -13.21 15.99 1.66
CA LYS A 385 -13.13 17.46 1.72
C LYS A 385 -12.43 17.97 3.00
N GLU A 386 -12.66 17.32 4.14
CA GLU A 386 -12.16 17.75 5.46
C GLU A 386 -11.04 16.83 6.03
N GLY A 387 -10.25 16.20 5.16
CA GLY A 387 -9.11 15.36 5.55
C GLY A 387 -9.21 13.96 4.99
N TRP A 388 -9.34 12.96 5.86
CA TRP A 388 -9.27 11.55 5.49
C TRP A 388 -10.41 10.74 6.08
N LEU A 389 -10.93 9.79 5.30
CA LEU A 389 -11.77 8.71 5.78
C LEU A 389 -10.93 7.44 5.89
N LEU A 390 -10.85 6.84 7.07
CA LEU A 390 -10.18 5.56 7.29
C LEU A 390 -11.22 4.47 7.61
N GLU A 391 -11.21 3.43 6.77
CA GLU A 391 -12.03 2.23 6.92
C GLU A 391 -11.11 1.05 7.23
N LEU A 392 -11.36 0.34 8.31
CA LEU A 392 -10.58 -0.85 8.67
C LEU A 392 -11.30 -2.10 8.15
N GLU A 393 -10.54 -3.10 7.71
CA GLU A 393 -11.11 -4.37 7.26
C GLU A 393 -11.74 -5.12 8.45
N LYS A 394 -13.00 -5.57 8.38
CA LYS A 394 -13.70 -6.21 9.51
C LYS A 394 -12.95 -7.44 10.05
N ALA A 395 -12.69 -7.55 11.35
CA ALA A 395 -11.96 -8.66 11.97
C ALA A 395 -12.82 -9.41 13.01
N PRO A 396 -12.51 -10.69 13.36
CA PRO A 396 -13.27 -11.43 14.37
C PRO A 396 -13.29 -10.74 15.74
N TYR A 397 -12.24 -9.98 16.05
CA TYR A 397 -12.09 -9.24 17.31
C TYR A 397 -12.82 -7.89 17.32
N ASP A 398 -13.59 -7.55 16.27
CA ASP A 398 -14.30 -6.27 16.16
C ASP A 398 -15.34 -6.06 17.25
N MET A 399 -15.88 -7.15 17.80
CA MET A 399 -16.76 -7.08 18.98
C MET A 399 -16.11 -6.38 20.17
N LEU A 400 -14.77 -6.43 20.28
CA LEU A 400 -14.03 -5.76 21.35
C LEU A 400 -13.83 -4.27 21.06
N MET A 401 -13.88 -3.83 19.78
CA MET A 401 -13.71 -2.42 19.43
C MET A 401 -14.81 -1.52 19.99
N GLY A 402 -16.03 -2.05 20.14
CA GLY A 402 -17.12 -1.35 20.82
C GLY A 402 -16.85 -1.07 22.31
N GLN A 403 -15.81 -1.68 22.88
CA GLN A 403 -15.39 -1.54 24.29
C GLN A 403 -14.09 -0.74 24.42
N LEU A 404 -13.67 0.00 23.38
CA LEU A 404 -12.53 0.90 23.46
C LEU A 404 -12.79 1.98 24.52
N PRO A 405 -11.82 2.28 25.40
CA PRO A 405 -11.99 3.27 26.45
C PRO A 405 -11.79 4.71 25.96
N TRP A 406 -11.53 4.91 24.67
CA TRP A 406 -11.37 6.21 24.02
C TRP A 406 -12.20 6.30 22.74
N GLN A 407 -12.51 7.54 22.35
CA GLN A 407 -13.31 7.83 21.16
C GLN A 407 -12.51 7.56 19.89
N MET A 408 -13.15 6.90 18.90
CA MET A 408 -12.52 6.59 17.61
C MET A 408 -13.17 7.34 16.43
N SER A 409 -14.22 8.13 16.59
CA SER A 409 -14.95 8.69 15.44
C SER A 409 -14.14 9.72 14.63
N TYR A 410 -13.39 10.58 15.32
CA TYR A 410 -12.59 11.67 14.73
C TYR A 410 -11.26 11.77 15.46
N ILE A 411 -10.17 11.72 14.69
CA ILE A 411 -8.82 11.69 15.22
C ILE A 411 -8.05 12.88 14.64
N GLN A 412 -7.56 13.73 15.53
CA GLN A 412 -6.73 14.88 15.20
C GLN A 412 -5.66 15.04 16.27
N LEU A 413 -4.40 14.81 15.89
CA LEU A 413 -3.25 15.03 16.76
C LEU A 413 -2.85 16.52 16.77
N PRO A 414 -2.08 16.99 17.77
CA PRO A 414 -1.89 18.42 18.03
C PRO A 414 -1.32 19.26 16.87
N TRP A 415 -0.58 18.63 15.96
CA TRP A 415 0.05 19.23 14.79
C TRP A 415 -0.74 19.04 13.48
N MET A 416 -1.84 18.28 13.50
CA MET A 416 -2.62 17.97 12.30
C MET A 416 -3.55 19.13 11.94
N LYS A 417 -3.51 19.55 10.66
CA LYS A 417 -4.43 20.56 10.10
C LYS A 417 -5.81 20.01 9.75
N THR A 418 -5.87 18.72 9.41
CA THR A 418 -7.09 18.01 9.02
C THR A 418 -7.31 16.80 9.93
N CYS A 419 -8.53 16.27 9.99
CA CYS A 419 -8.83 15.10 10.81
C CYS A 419 -8.85 13.80 10.00
N ILE A 420 -8.71 12.69 10.70
CA ILE A 420 -9.07 11.36 10.21
C ILE A 420 -10.43 11.01 10.79
N ARG A 421 -11.43 10.85 9.94
CA ARG A 421 -12.73 10.28 10.29
C ARG A 421 -12.65 8.76 10.17
N MET A 422 -13.11 8.06 11.19
CA MET A 422 -13.23 6.60 11.14
C MET A 422 -14.63 6.20 10.66
N ASN A 423 -14.68 5.14 9.86
CA ASN A 423 -15.90 4.40 9.56
C ASN A 423 -15.71 2.97 10.08
N ILE A 424 -16.33 2.69 11.23
CA ILE A 424 -16.15 1.46 12.02
C ILE A 424 -17.37 0.57 11.83
#